data_AF-A0A9P5CXE8-F1
#
_entry.id   AF-A0A9P5CXE8-F1
#
_cell.length_a   1.000
_cell.length_b   1.000
_cell.length_c   1.000
_cell.angle_alpha   90.00
_cell.angle_beta   90.00
_cell.angle_gamma   90.00
#
_symmetry.space_group_name_H-M   'P 1'
#
loop_
_entity.id
_entity.type
_entity.pdbx_description
1 polymer ?
#
loop_
_entity_poly.entity_id
_entity_poly.type
_entity_poly.pdbx_seq_one_letter_code
_entity_poly.pdbx_strand_id
1 'polypeptide(L)'
;MRKVMVYAQVNGVGDSPLVKQKQKHPKSPNLGLRDVVYSSKIFLDQDDALSFLPNEEITLMGWGNAIVRDIVKDPGSQLITNIELDIHLEGDFKKTDKKITWLSQDQGLVPAELVEFDHLITKDKLEKEDNIISYVNWKSEVRSCLD
;
A
#
# COMPACT_ATOMS: atom_id res chain seq x y z
N MET A 1 -9.95 9.18 -9.65
CA MET A 1 -10.37 9.02 -8.24
C MET A 1 -9.20 9.42 -7.36
N ARG A 2 -9.37 10.28 -6.34
CA ARG A 2 -8.26 10.60 -5.43
C ARG A 2 -8.03 9.42 -4.50
N LYS A 3 -6.81 8.90 -4.44
CA LYS A 3 -6.48 7.86 -3.46
C LYS A 3 -5.93 8.56 -2.22
N VAL A 4 -6.69 8.48 -1.12
CA VAL A 4 -6.31 9.12 0.15
C VAL A 4 -5.26 8.23 0.81
N MET A 5 -4.06 8.76 1.04
CA MET A 5 -3.06 8.05 1.82
C MET A 5 -3.45 8.09 3.30
N VAL A 6 -3.27 6.97 4.00
CA VAL A 6 -3.54 6.87 5.43
C VAL A 6 -2.24 7.11 6.19
N TYR A 7 -2.26 8.07 7.12
CA TYR A 7 -1.13 8.29 8.01
C TYR A 7 -1.09 7.21 9.08
N ALA A 8 0.10 6.65 9.33
CA ALA A 8 0.32 5.74 10.45
C ALA A 8 1.51 6.20 11.31
N GLN A 9 1.27 6.26 12.62
CA GLN A 9 2.29 6.43 13.63
C GLN A 9 2.81 5.04 14.05
N VAL A 10 4.12 4.84 13.99
CA VAL A 10 4.78 3.59 14.39
C VAL A 10 5.55 3.82 15.69
N ASN A 11 5.19 3.09 16.73
CA ASN A 11 5.85 3.08 18.02
C ASN A 11 6.93 2.01 18.09
N GLY A 12 7.86 2.16 19.04
CA GLY A 12 8.97 1.21 19.26
C GLY A 12 10.10 1.33 18.23
N VAL A 13 10.10 2.37 17.42
CA VAL A 13 11.21 2.75 16.53
C VAL A 13 11.92 3.99 17.10
N GLY A 14 13.18 4.20 16.72
CA GLY A 14 13.95 5.36 17.21
C GLY A 14 13.41 6.70 16.71
N ASP A 15 13.76 7.79 17.40
CA ASP A 15 13.27 9.15 17.12
C ASP A 15 13.72 9.73 15.77
N SER A 16 14.81 9.19 15.20
CA SER A 16 15.36 9.64 13.92
C SER A 16 15.16 8.59 12.83
N PRO A 17 14.88 9.00 11.57
CA PRO A 17 14.80 8.10 10.45
C PRO A 17 16.08 7.28 10.28
N LEU A 18 15.91 5.98 10.05
CA LEU A 18 17.00 5.04 9.79
C LEU A 18 17.00 4.67 8.30
N VAL A 19 18.10 4.97 7.62
CA VAL A 19 18.28 4.60 6.21
C VAL A 19 19.08 3.30 6.11
N LYS A 20 18.58 2.32 5.35
CA LYS A 20 19.35 1.10 5.02
C LYS A 20 19.36 0.84 3.52
N GLN A 21 20.51 0.40 3.03
CA GLN A 21 20.66 -0.10 1.67
C GLN A 21 20.12 -1.53 1.57
N LYS A 22 19.21 -1.76 0.63
CA LYS A 22 18.59 -3.06 0.33
C LYS A 22 18.71 -3.35 -1.16
N GLN A 23 18.76 -4.63 -1.53
CA GLN A 23 18.75 -5.00 -2.95
C GLN A 23 17.47 -4.50 -3.63
N LYS A 24 17.60 -3.98 -4.86
CA LYS A 24 16.43 -3.57 -5.65
C LYS A 24 15.48 -4.74 -5.94
N HIS A 25 16.06 -5.92 -6.18
CA HIS A 25 15.30 -7.15 -6.39
C HIS A 25 15.93 -8.30 -5.56
N PRO A 26 15.14 -9.03 -4.74
CA PRO A 26 15.67 -10.06 -3.84
C PRO A 26 16.42 -11.20 -4.54
N LYS A 27 16.11 -11.47 -5.82
CA LYS A 27 16.70 -12.57 -6.59
C LYS A 27 17.68 -12.10 -7.66
N SER A 28 17.94 -10.79 -7.76
CA SER A 28 18.79 -10.22 -8.82
C SER A 28 19.76 -9.18 -8.24
N PRO A 29 20.82 -9.62 -7.53
CA PRO A 29 21.77 -8.72 -6.86
C PRO A 29 22.49 -7.75 -7.81
N ASN A 30 22.63 -8.13 -9.08
CA ASN A 30 23.24 -7.32 -10.13
C ASN A 30 22.48 -6.03 -10.45
N LEU A 31 21.21 -5.90 -10.03
CA LEU A 31 20.44 -4.66 -10.19
C LEU A 31 20.83 -3.57 -9.18
N GLY A 32 21.72 -3.89 -8.24
CA GLY A 32 22.24 -2.96 -7.25
C GLY A 32 21.31 -2.76 -6.05
N LEU A 33 21.58 -1.69 -5.31
CA LEU A 33 20.93 -1.37 -4.05
C LEU A 33 20.01 -0.15 -4.19
N ARG A 34 19.06 -0.03 -3.26
CA ARG A 34 18.22 1.14 -3.01
C ARG A 34 18.23 1.46 -1.53
N ASP A 35 18.04 2.73 -1.21
CA ASP A 35 17.74 3.13 0.15
C ASP A 35 16.31 2.78 0.53
N VAL A 36 16.14 2.34 1.78
CA VAL A 36 14.86 2.19 2.46
C VAL A 36 14.94 3.04 3.73
N VAL A 37 14.05 4.03 3.84
CA VAL A 37 13.95 4.92 4.99
C VAL A 37 12.90 4.35 5.94
N TYR A 38 13.33 3.98 7.14
CA TYR A 38 12.48 3.50 8.23
C TYR A 38 12.26 4.64 9.22
N SER A 39 11.02 5.01 9.51
CA SER A 39 10.74 6.09 10.47
C SER A 39 9.40 5.90 11.19
N SER A 40 9.17 6.67 12.25
CA SER A 40 7.95 6.58 13.06
C SER A 40 6.69 7.09 12.35
N LYS A 41 6.82 7.63 11.14
CA LYS A 41 5.72 8.21 10.36
C LYS A 41 5.70 7.58 8.97
N ILE A 42 4.65 6.84 8.68
CA ILE A 42 4.50 6.17 7.39
C ILE A 42 3.14 6.45 6.75
N PHE A 43 3.07 6.28 5.44
CA PHE A 43 1.84 6.21 4.67
C PHE A 43 1.50 4.77 4.34
N LEU A 44 0.20 4.47 4.42
CA LEU A 44 -0.42 3.20 4.07
C LEU A 44 -1.51 3.42 3.02
N ASP A 45 -1.82 2.36 2.29
CA ASP A 45 -2.94 2.35 1.36
C ASP A 45 -4.29 2.37 2.10
N GLN A 46 -5.27 3.07 1.53
CA GLN A 46 -6.60 3.17 2.11
C GLN A 46 -7.30 1.81 2.21
N ASP A 47 -7.18 0.96 1.19
CA ASP A 47 -7.88 -0.32 1.14
C ASP A 47 -7.28 -1.30 2.15
N ASP A 48 -5.95 -1.30 2.27
CA ASP A 48 -5.23 -2.04 3.30
C ASP A 48 -5.68 -1.58 4.69
N ALA A 49 -5.65 -0.27 4.95
CA ALA A 49 -6.02 0.31 6.23
C ALA A 49 -7.47 0.01 6.65
N LEU A 50 -8.42 0.06 5.70
CA LEU A 50 -9.83 -0.28 5.94
C LEU A 50 -10.03 -1.75 6.33
N SER A 51 -9.13 -2.62 5.90
CA SER A 51 -9.21 -4.05 6.19
C SER A 51 -8.76 -4.42 7.60
N PHE A 52 -8.02 -3.55 8.28
CA PHE A 52 -7.40 -3.84 9.57
C PHE A 52 -8.39 -3.99 10.72
N LEU A 53 -8.03 -4.84 11.67
CA LEU A 53 -8.76 -5.02 12.92
C LEU A 53 -7.94 -4.55 14.12
N PRO A 54 -8.59 -4.09 15.21
CA PRO A 54 -7.88 -3.75 16.44
C PRO A 54 -7.09 -4.94 16.98
N ASN A 55 -5.85 -4.70 17.39
CA ASN A 55 -4.88 -5.70 17.88
C ASN A 55 -4.47 -6.77 16.85
N GLU A 56 -4.77 -6.57 15.56
CA GLU A 56 -4.28 -7.44 14.51
C GLU A 56 -2.77 -7.27 14.29
N GLU A 57 -2.07 -8.37 14.06
CA GLU A 57 -0.67 -8.36 13.64
C GLU A 57 -0.59 -8.39 12.11
N ILE A 58 0.10 -7.40 11.54
CA ILE A 58 0.32 -7.25 10.10
C ILE A 58 1.81 -7.28 9.76
N THR A 59 2.15 -7.68 8.54
CA THR A 59 3.52 -7.55 8.02
C THR A 59 3.67 -6.24 7.25
N LEU A 60 4.61 -5.40 7.68
CA LEU A 60 5.17 -4.30 6.89
C LEU A 60 6.25 -4.86 5.96
N MET A 61 5.96 -4.93 4.66
CA MET A 61 6.83 -5.61 3.70
C MET A 61 8.27 -5.07 3.73
N GLY A 62 9.24 -5.97 3.93
CA GLY A 62 10.67 -5.62 4.00
C GLY A 62 11.12 -4.90 5.27
N TRP A 63 10.22 -4.70 6.24
CA TRP A 63 10.53 -4.16 7.56
C TRP A 63 10.42 -5.24 8.64
N GLY A 64 9.23 -5.84 8.80
CA GLY A 64 8.90 -6.74 9.91
C GLY A 64 7.42 -6.66 10.24
N ASN A 65 7.01 -7.23 11.36
CA ASN A 65 5.61 -7.18 11.78
C ASN A 65 5.34 -5.96 12.66
N ALA A 66 4.07 -5.57 12.70
CA ALA A 66 3.55 -4.55 13.58
C ALA A 66 2.14 -4.91 14.04
N ILE A 67 1.76 -4.43 15.22
CA ILE A 67 0.44 -4.67 15.81
C ILE A 67 -0.38 -3.39 15.70
N VAL A 68 -1.59 -3.51 15.16
CA VAL A 68 -2.54 -2.39 15.04
C VAL A 68 -3.10 -2.04 16.42
N ARG A 69 -2.89 -0.82 16.88
CA ARG A 69 -3.31 -0.36 18.21
C ARG A 69 -4.54 0.52 18.17
N ASP A 70 -4.57 1.46 17.24
CA ASP A 70 -5.72 2.35 17.06
C ASP A 70 -6.01 2.57 15.58
N ILE A 71 -7.29 2.78 15.26
CA ILE A 71 -7.80 3.04 13.92
C ILE A 71 -8.81 4.17 14.01
N VAL A 72 -8.42 5.35 13.50
CA VAL A 72 -9.27 6.54 13.50
C VAL A 72 -9.96 6.68 12.15
N LYS A 73 -11.28 6.82 12.19
CA LYS A 73 -12.12 7.04 11.01
C LYS A 73 -12.69 8.44 11.00
N ASP A 74 -12.75 9.03 9.81
CA ASP A 74 -13.54 10.24 9.59
C ASP A 74 -15.05 9.90 9.69
N PRO A 75 -15.82 10.55 10.58
CA PRO A 75 -17.24 10.22 10.77
C PRO A 75 -18.11 10.44 9.53
N GLY A 76 -17.74 11.36 8.65
CA GLY A 76 -18.53 11.69 7.45
C GLY A 76 -18.30 10.68 6.32
N SER A 77 -17.05 10.50 5.92
CA SER A 77 -16.64 9.66 4.78
C SER A 77 -16.44 8.19 5.12
N GLN A 78 -16.31 7.85 6.40
CA GLN A 78 -15.94 6.52 6.91
C GLN A 78 -14.55 6.04 6.48
N LEU A 79 -13.74 6.92 5.88
CA LEU A 79 -12.35 6.63 5.52
C LEU A 79 -11.47 6.63 6.78
N ILE A 80 -10.45 5.77 6.79
CA ILE A 80 -9.39 5.80 7.80
C ILE A 80 -8.54 7.05 7.59
N THR A 81 -8.32 7.84 8.63
CA THR A 81 -7.43 9.01 8.58
C THR A 81 -6.08 8.74 9.24
N ASN A 82 -6.10 7.99 10.35
CA ASN A 82 -4.92 7.70 11.16
C ASN A 82 -4.95 6.28 11.69
N ILE A 83 -3.77 5.67 11.78
CA ILE A 83 -3.54 4.38 12.45
C ILE A 83 -2.37 4.53 13.43
N GLU A 84 -2.46 3.87 14.59
CA GLU A 84 -1.32 3.63 15.46
C GLU A 84 -0.86 2.18 15.37
N LEU A 85 0.45 1.98 15.21
CA LEU A 85 1.09 0.68 15.10
C LEU A 85 2.19 0.55 16.17
N ASP A 86 2.33 -0.62 16.76
CA ASP A 86 3.52 -0.98 17.55
C ASP A 86 4.40 -1.94 16.76
N ILE A 87 5.69 -1.63 16.59
CA ILE A 87 6.60 -2.55 15.92
C ILE A 87 6.78 -3.84 16.73
N HIS A 88 6.78 -4.99 16.05
CA HIS A 88 6.94 -6.32 16.66
C HIS A 88 7.88 -7.17 15.79
N LEU A 89 9.19 -6.92 15.91
CA LEU A 89 10.19 -7.51 15.01
C LEU A 89 10.47 -8.99 15.28
N GLU A 90 10.08 -9.48 16.45
CA GLU A 90 10.10 -10.89 16.83
C GLU A 90 8.92 -11.71 16.26
N GLY A 91 7.95 -11.04 15.63
CA GLY A 91 6.79 -11.64 14.98
C GLY A 91 7.14 -12.56 13.80
N ASP A 92 6.24 -13.48 13.50
CA ASP A 92 6.39 -14.42 12.38
C ASP A 92 5.49 -13.98 11.20
N PHE A 93 6.10 -13.38 10.18
CA PHE A 93 5.42 -12.93 8.95
C PHE A 93 4.68 -14.04 8.19
N LYS A 94 4.91 -15.32 8.52
CA LYS A 94 4.15 -16.45 7.96
C LYS A 94 2.78 -16.63 8.61
N LYS A 95 2.59 -16.09 9.82
CA LYS A 95 1.35 -16.20 10.59
C LYS A 95 0.41 -15.01 10.39
N THR A 96 0.91 -13.94 9.78
CA THR A 96 0.09 -12.78 9.43
C THR A 96 -0.56 -12.98 8.06
N ASP A 97 -1.85 -12.73 7.97
CA ASP A 97 -2.59 -12.81 6.71
C ASP A 97 -2.33 -11.58 5.82
N LYS A 98 -2.13 -10.41 6.43
CA LYS A 98 -1.95 -9.14 5.72
C LYS A 98 -0.48 -8.76 5.60
N LYS A 99 -0.06 -8.50 4.36
CA LYS A 99 1.30 -8.09 4.00
C LYS A 99 1.22 -6.85 3.13
N ILE A 100 1.51 -5.71 3.71
CA ILE A 100 1.20 -4.41 3.12
C ILE A 100 2.47 -3.66 2.72
N THR A 101 2.32 -2.76 1.76
CA THR A 101 3.38 -1.80 1.38
C THR A 101 3.22 -0.51 2.17
N TRP A 102 4.35 0.14 2.45
CA TRP A 102 4.39 1.37 3.24
C TRP A 102 5.45 2.32 2.68
N LEU A 103 5.30 3.61 2.96
CA LEU A 103 6.27 4.64 2.60
C LEU A 103 6.57 5.51 3.83
N SER A 104 7.83 5.70 4.18
CA SER A 104 8.18 6.70 5.21
C SER A 104 7.85 8.10 4.71
N GLN A 105 7.29 8.93 5.61
CA GLN A 105 7.05 10.36 5.36
C GLN A 105 8.35 11.19 5.49
N ASP A 106 9.37 10.67 6.18
CA ASP A 106 10.64 11.36 6.43
C ASP A 106 11.64 11.20 5.28
N GLN A 107 11.13 11.15 4.04
CA GLN A 107 11.92 11.11 2.81
C GLN A 107 11.28 12.00 1.74
N GLY A 108 12.03 12.31 0.69
CA GLY A 108 11.47 13.00 -0.48
C GLY A 108 10.50 12.07 -1.22
N LEU A 109 9.20 12.32 -1.08
CA LEU A 109 8.16 11.63 -1.84
C LEU A 109 7.90 12.37 -3.15
N VAL A 110 7.65 11.59 -4.20
CA VAL A 110 7.38 12.11 -5.55
C VAL A 110 5.89 11.91 -5.84
N PRO A 111 5.13 12.98 -6.13
CA PRO A 111 3.74 12.86 -6.55
C PRO A 111 3.63 11.97 -7.79
N ALA A 112 2.62 11.12 -7.81
CA ALA A 112 2.42 10.16 -8.89
C ALA A 112 0.97 10.09 -9.32
N GLU A 113 0.76 9.98 -10.64
CA GLU A 113 -0.51 9.55 -11.22
C GLU A 113 -0.40 8.05 -11.53
N LEU A 114 -1.30 7.26 -10.95
CA LEU A 114 -1.46 5.85 -11.27
C LEU A 114 -2.57 5.71 -12.32
N VAL A 115 -2.24 5.03 -13.42
CA VAL A 115 -3.21 4.67 -14.46
C VAL A 115 -3.30 3.15 -14.50
N GLU A 116 -4.46 2.64 -14.10
CA GLU A 116 -4.77 1.22 -14.10
C GLU A 116 -5.50 0.88 -15.38
N PHE A 117 -4.97 -0.10 -16.11
CA PHE A 117 -5.55 -0.59 -17.35
C PHE A 117 -6.15 -1.97 -17.12
N ASP A 118 -7.34 -2.17 -17.66
CA ASP A 118 -8.07 -3.44 -17.67
C ASP A 118 -8.39 -3.84 -19.12
N HIS A 119 -9.00 -4.99 -19.31
CA HIS A 119 -9.42 -5.49 -20.62
C HIS A 119 -10.27 -4.45 -21.37
N LEU A 120 -9.91 -4.18 -22.63
CA LEU A 120 -10.63 -3.23 -23.48
C LEU A 120 -12.06 -3.70 -23.82
N ILE A 121 -12.29 -5.01 -23.80
CA ILE A 121 -13.59 -5.62 -24.06
C ILE A 121 -13.99 -6.52 -22.90
N THR A 122 -15.30 -6.63 -22.66
CA THR A 122 -15.89 -7.42 -21.58
C THR A 122 -16.18 -8.88 -21.98
N LYS A 123 -15.91 -9.25 -23.24
CA LYS A 123 -16.13 -10.59 -23.79
C LYS A 123 -14.79 -11.19 -24.24
N ASP A 124 -14.48 -12.39 -23.76
CA ASP A 124 -13.21 -13.08 -24.06
C ASP A 124 -12.94 -13.26 -25.56
N LYS A 125 -14.01 -13.53 -26.32
CA LYS A 125 -13.95 -13.71 -27.77
C LYS A 125 -15.22 -13.17 -28.44
N LEU A 126 -15.03 -12.30 -29.43
CA LEU A 126 -16.11 -11.84 -30.29
C LEU A 126 -16.35 -12.85 -31.42
N GLU A 127 -17.61 -13.16 -31.65
CA GLU A 127 -18.09 -13.91 -32.81
C GLU A 127 -18.42 -12.95 -33.96
N LYS A 128 -18.58 -13.48 -35.18
CA LYS A 128 -18.71 -12.64 -36.39
C LYS A 128 -19.95 -11.75 -36.37
N GLU A 129 -20.99 -12.17 -35.68
CA GLU A 129 -22.28 -11.51 -35.60
C GLU A 129 -22.36 -10.51 -34.43
N ASP A 130 -21.33 -10.43 -33.58
CA ASP A 130 -21.32 -9.54 -32.43
C ASP A 130 -21.16 -8.07 -32.83
N ASN A 131 -21.90 -7.19 -32.17
CA ASN A 131 -21.64 -5.76 -32.19
C ASN A 131 -20.57 -5.41 -31.15
N ILE A 132 -19.35 -5.09 -31.61
CA ILE A 132 -18.21 -4.74 -30.74
C ILE A 132 -18.53 -3.62 -29.73
N ILE A 133 -19.33 -2.62 -30.11
CA ILE A 133 -19.64 -1.47 -29.25
C ILE A 133 -20.37 -1.91 -27.97
N SER A 134 -21.16 -2.98 -28.06
CA SER A 134 -21.87 -3.55 -26.90
C SER A 134 -20.94 -4.21 -25.89
N TYR A 135 -19.71 -4.54 -26.29
CA TYR A 135 -18.72 -5.23 -25.46
C TYR A 135 -17.53 -4.35 -25.07
N VAL A 136 -17.54 -3.06 -25.41
CA VAL A 136 -16.48 -2.14 -24.97
C VAL A 136 -16.53 -1.98 -23.45
N ASN A 137 -15.40 -2.21 -22.79
CA ASN A 137 -15.22 -1.87 -21.39
C ASN A 137 -14.87 -0.38 -21.27
N TRP A 138 -15.89 0.46 -21.06
CA TRP A 138 -15.71 1.90 -20.85
C TRP A 138 -14.97 2.27 -19.55
N LYS A 139 -14.69 1.27 -18.70
CA LYS A 139 -13.89 1.40 -17.48
C LYS A 139 -12.53 0.69 -17.59
N SER A 140 -12.07 0.41 -18.82
CA SER A 140 -10.76 -0.20 -19.09
C SER A 140 -9.57 0.69 -18.72
N GLU A 141 -9.81 1.95 -18.38
CA GLU A 141 -8.81 2.87 -17.85
C GLU A 141 -9.37 3.55 -16.60
N VAL A 142 -8.64 3.46 -15.49
CA VAL A 142 -8.95 4.17 -14.25
C VAL A 142 -7.72 4.95 -13.80
N ARG A 143 -7.89 6.26 -13.59
CA ARG A 143 -6.84 7.16 -13.13
C ARG A 143 -7.01 7.49 -11.65
N SER A 144 -5.92 7.41 -10.90
CA SER A 144 -5.84 7.91 -9.54
C SER A 144 -4.59 8.76 -9.32
N CYS A 145 -4.71 9.80 -8.48
CA CYS A 145 -3.59 10.64 -8.08
C CYS A 145 -3.23 10.34 -6.63
N LEU A 146 -1.94 10.25 -6.35
CA LEU A 146 -1.35 10.18 -5.02
C LEU A 146 -0.65 11.52 -4.78
N ASP A 147 -1.34 12.39 -4.04
CA ASP A 147 -0.90 13.74 -3.68
C ASP A 147 -0.48 13.79 -2.20
#